data_AF-A0A9X2ZTK5-F1
#
_entry.id   AF-A0A9X2ZTK5-F1
#
_cell.length_a   1.000
_cell.length_b   1.000
_cell.length_c   1.000
_cell.angle_alpha   90.00
_cell.angle_beta   90.00
_cell.angle_gamma   90.00
#
_symmetry.space_group_name_H-M   'P 1'
#
loop_
_entity.id
_entity.type
_entity.pdbx_description
1 polymer ?
#
loop_
_entity_poly.entity_id
_entity_poly.type
_entity_poly.pdbx_seq_one_letter_code
_entity_poly.pdbx_strand_id
1 'polypeptide(L)'
;MNLFHRFKRLLARLGRQLPAPFHRLPEEWKQSYLRDEVKQRYVGTSVSKVKPQPKVFGIGLSKTGTSSLNEALVRLGYDSLHWTHRGQRVLGWPEFFYAEAATDTPCSAQFEALYHTFEHSKFIYTVRDIENWKASIREHFGMGSPREFRELWTEKRFWEGNFGWRWYNSLRWTQIHECLYAQHDTWETAYQAFDKRVRRFFEDKPSRRFLVMNIPGGDGWDKLCPFLSQDVPNEPFPHGGKTKGVIETNKVKQYKGEG
;
A
#
# COMPACT_ATOMS: atom_id res chain seq x y z
N MET A 1 -37.56 -35.27 18.66
CA MET A 1 -36.48 -34.24 18.69
C MET A 1 -36.60 -33.38 17.43
N ASN A 2 -37.05 -32.14 17.59
CA ASN A 2 -37.78 -31.35 16.57
C ASN A 2 -36.93 -30.99 15.32
N LEU A 3 -37.50 -31.14 14.11
CA LEU A 3 -36.88 -30.86 12.81
C LEU A 3 -36.31 -29.42 12.72
N PHE A 4 -36.99 -28.49 13.40
CA PHE A 4 -36.61 -27.08 13.57
C PHE A 4 -35.23 -26.90 14.24
N HIS A 5 -34.88 -27.80 15.16
CA HIS A 5 -33.59 -27.78 15.86
C HIS A 5 -32.44 -28.24 14.98
N ARG A 6 -32.69 -29.18 14.05
CA ARG A 6 -31.69 -29.60 13.04
C ARG A 6 -31.47 -28.52 11.99
N PHE A 7 -32.52 -27.82 11.57
CA PHE A 7 -32.43 -26.72 10.61
C PHE A 7 -31.64 -25.52 11.16
N LYS A 8 -31.87 -25.13 12.42
CA LYS A 8 -31.05 -24.11 13.12
C LYS A 8 -29.57 -24.49 13.20
N ARG A 9 -29.25 -25.76 13.46
CA ARG A 9 -27.85 -26.22 13.53
C ARG A 9 -27.18 -26.21 12.15
N LEU A 10 -27.92 -26.50 11.08
CA LEU A 10 -27.43 -26.45 9.70
C LEU A 10 -27.12 -25.00 9.26
N LEU A 11 -28.04 -24.06 9.52
CA LEU A 11 -27.83 -22.63 9.26
C LEU A 11 -26.66 -22.05 10.09
N ALA A 12 -26.52 -22.45 11.35
CA ALA A 12 -25.38 -22.06 12.18
C ALA A 12 -24.04 -22.65 11.71
N ARG A 13 -24.06 -23.75 10.96
CA ARG A 13 -22.86 -24.36 10.35
C ARG A 13 -22.48 -23.66 9.04
N LEU A 14 -23.47 -23.28 8.22
CA LEU A 14 -23.28 -22.48 7.01
C LEU A 14 -22.84 -21.04 7.32
N GLY A 15 -23.39 -20.40 8.36
CA GLY A 15 -22.95 -19.08 8.84
C GLY A 15 -21.57 -19.05 9.53
N ARG A 16 -20.89 -20.20 9.63
CA ARG A 16 -19.48 -20.32 10.05
C ARG A 16 -18.52 -20.50 8.89
N GLN A 17 -19.03 -20.80 7.69
CA GLN A 17 -18.24 -20.93 6.46
C GLN A 17 -18.28 -19.68 5.58
N LEU A 18 -19.14 -18.71 5.90
CA LEU A 18 -19.11 -17.37 5.31
C LEU A 18 -18.14 -16.49 6.11
N PRO A 19 -17.24 -15.72 5.49
CA PRO A 19 -16.43 -14.72 6.20
C PRO A 19 -17.39 -13.74 6.88
N ALA A 20 -17.40 -13.75 8.21
CA ALA A 20 -18.38 -13.01 8.99
C ALA A 20 -18.19 -11.49 8.82
N PRO A 21 -19.28 -10.70 8.80
CA PRO A 21 -19.21 -9.25 8.85
C PRO A 21 -18.43 -8.83 10.11
N PHE A 22 -17.70 -7.73 10.00
CA PHE A 22 -16.70 -7.08 10.86
C PHE A 22 -16.72 -7.24 12.41
N HIS A 23 -17.66 -7.96 13.01
CA HIS A 23 -17.87 -8.12 14.45
C HIS A 23 -17.18 -9.36 15.06
N ARG A 24 -16.68 -10.30 14.25
CA ARG A 24 -15.89 -11.48 14.69
C ARG A 24 -14.37 -11.34 14.50
N LEU A 25 -13.86 -10.12 14.39
CA LEU A 25 -12.41 -9.91 14.44
C LEU A 25 -11.90 -10.25 15.85
N PRO A 26 -10.72 -10.88 16.01
CA PRO A 26 -10.10 -11.13 17.31
C PRO A 26 -10.04 -9.86 18.16
N GLU A 27 -10.09 -9.94 19.49
CA GLU A 27 -10.10 -8.74 20.35
C GLU A 27 -8.80 -7.94 20.19
N GLU A 28 -7.68 -8.60 19.88
CA GLU A 28 -6.43 -7.98 19.45
C GLU A 28 -6.51 -7.21 18.12
N TRP A 29 -7.48 -7.50 17.24
CA TRP A 29 -7.80 -6.71 16.04
C TRP A 29 -8.79 -5.58 16.32
N LYS A 30 -9.45 -5.62 17.49
CA LYS A 30 -10.28 -4.53 18.02
C LYS A 30 -9.48 -3.54 18.88
N GLN A 31 -8.17 -3.72 19.03
CA GLN A 31 -7.32 -2.90 19.89
C GLN A 31 -7.21 -1.44 19.42
N SER A 32 -8.03 -0.63 20.10
CA SER A 32 -7.82 0.72 20.67
C SER A 32 -7.25 1.88 19.83
N TYR A 33 -6.31 1.69 18.91
CA TYR A 33 -5.74 2.83 18.16
C TYR A 33 -6.65 3.33 17.03
N LEU A 34 -7.51 2.45 16.53
CA LEU A 34 -8.55 2.79 15.55
C LEU A 34 -9.70 3.60 16.18
N ARG A 35 -9.74 3.75 17.51
CA ARG A 35 -10.87 4.40 18.16
C ARG A 35 -10.67 5.89 18.22
N ASP A 36 -9.58 6.47 18.72
CA ASP A 36 -9.70 7.88 19.11
C ASP A 36 -9.57 8.88 17.95
N GLU A 37 -8.58 8.75 17.07
CA GLU A 37 -8.43 9.65 15.91
C GLU A 37 -9.58 9.49 14.89
N VAL A 38 -9.96 8.25 14.59
CA VAL A 38 -11.08 7.95 13.66
C VAL A 38 -12.43 8.26 14.31
N LYS A 39 -12.64 8.01 15.62
CA LYS A 39 -13.88 8.43 16.29
C LYS A 39 -13.98 9.94 16.43
N GLN A 40 -12.90 10.63 16.76
CA GLN A 40 -12.92 12.10 16.83
C GLN A 40 -13.24 12.70 15.46
N ARG A 41 -12.69 12.14 14.38
CA ARG A 41 -12.91 12.65 13.01
C ARG A 41 -14.23 12.19 12.37
N TYR A 42 -14.80 11.05 12.76
CA TYR A 42 -15.95 10.44 12.06
C TYR A 42 -17.13 9.98 12.94
N VAL A 43 -17.02 9.87 14.27
CA VAL A 43 -18.09 9.33 15.14
C VAL A 43 -18.90 10.43 15.85
N GLY A 44 -18.50 11.70 15.72
CA GLY A 44 -19.35 12.87 16.09
C GLY A 44 -20.40 13.25 15.04
N THR A 45 -20.32 12.69 13.83
CA THR A 45 -21.22 13.00 12.70
C THR A 45 -21.85 11.70 12.20
N SER A 46 -23.15 11.72 11.93
CA SER A 46 -23.90 10.55 11.46
C SER A 46 -23.16 9.82 10.32
N VAL A 47 -22.82 8.55 10.54
CA VAL A 47 -22.04 7.67 9.64
C VAL A 47 -22.59 7.62 8.21
N SER A 48 -23.84 8.02 7.99
CA SER A 48 -24.51 8.07 6.68
C SER A 48 -24.07 9.21 5.73
N LYS A 49 -23.19 10.13 6.13
CA LYS A 49 -22.88 11.34 5.34
C LYS A 49 -21.41 11.67 5.09
N VAL A 50 -20.45 10.83 5.47
CA VAL A 50 -19.04 11.20 5.26
C VAL A 50 -18.57 10.76 3.88
N LYS A 51 -18.67 11.67 2.90
CA LYS A 51 -17.97 11.49 1.61
C LYS A 51 -16.46 11.48 1.86
N PRO A 52 -15.71 10.51 1.32
CA PRO A 52 -14.26 10.53 1.41
C PRO A 52 -13.71 11.80 0.75
N GLN A 53 -12.87 12.54 1.48
CA GLN A 53 -12.25 13.76 0.96
C GLN A 53 -11.21 13.43 -0.12
N PRO A 54 -10.95 14.33 -1.08
CA PRO A 54 -9.90 14.14 -2.07
C PRO A 54 -8.54 13.92 -1.40
N LYS A 55 -7.78 12.95 -1.90
CA LYS A 55 -6.47 12.53 -1.39
C LYS A 55 -5.38 12.67 -2.46
N VAL A 56 -4.12 12.50 -2.06
CA VAL A 56 -2.99 12.32 -2.99
C VAL A 56 -2.42 10.91 -2.84
N PHE A 57 -2.39 10.14 -3.92
CA PHE A 57 -1.85 8.79 -3.92
C PHE A 57 -0.60 8.68 -4.78
N GLY A 58 0.52 8.27 -4.18
CA GLY A 58 1.73 7.87 -4.90
C GLY A 58 1.68 6.38 -5.23
N ILE A 59 1.53 6.04 -6.51
CA ILE A 59 1.25 4.67 -6.96
C ILE A 59 2.43 3.99 -7.67
N GLY A 60 3.61 4.61 -7.71
CA GLY A 60 4.79 3.97 -8.29
C GLY A 60 5.28 2.78 -7.47
N LEU A 61 5.95 1.86 -8.15
CA LEU A 61 6.57 0.69 -7.51
C LEU A 61 7.69 1.13 -6.55
N SER A 62 8.04 0.25 -5.62
CA SER A 62 9.23 0.47 -4.79
C SER A 62 10.44 0.75 -5.69
N LYS A 63 11.33 1.64 -5.22
CA LYS A 63 12.56 2.05 -5.94
C LYS A 63 12.35 2.92 -7.20
N THR A 64 11.16 3.51 -7.39
CA THR A 64 10.93 4.56 -8.40
C THR A 64 10.91 5.99 -7.85
N GLY A 65 11.31 6.19 -6.58
CA GLY A 65 11.29 7.52 -5.93
C GLY A 65 10.10 7.75 -4.99
N THR A 66 9.42 6.69 -4.55
CA THR A 66 8.26 6.73 -3.65
C THR A 66 8.56 7.40 -2.31
N SER A 67 9.74 7.15 -1.72
CA SER A 67 10.16 7.80 -0.46
C SER A 67 10.40 9.30 -0.63
N SER A 68 11.08 9.71 -1.70
CA SER A 68 11.21 11.13 -2.10
C SER A 68 9.85 11.79 -2.29
N LEU A 69 8.93 11.13 -3.01
CA LEU A 69 7.59 11.65 -3.19
C LEU A 69 6.86 11.84 -1.85
N ASN A 70 6.94 10.85 -0.96
CA ASN A 70 6.33 10.96 0.36
C ASN A 70 6.89 12.14 1.15
N GLU A 71 8.22 12.28 1.18
CA GLU A 71 8.88 13.39 1.86
C GLU A 71 8.43 14.73 1.26
N ALA A 72 8.34 14.82 -0.08
CA ALA A 72 7.86 16.03 -0.75
C ALA A 72 6.44 16.39 -0.32
N LEU A 73 5.54 15.40 -0.22
CA LEU A 73 4.17 15.60 0.25
C LEU A 73 4.14 16.06 1.72
N VAL A 74 4.96 15.48 2.60
CA VAL A 74 5.08 15.94 3.99
C VAL A 74 5.53 17.40 4.05
N ARG A 75 6.52 17.80 3.23
CA ARG A 75 7.02 19.18 3.19
C ARG A 75 6.01 20.18 2.61
N LEU A 76 5.10 19.71 1.74
CA LEU A 76 3.94 20.47 1.27
C LEU A 76 2.79 20.52 2.31
N GLY A 77 2.97 19.94 3.50
CA GLY A 77 2.01 20.01 4.60
C GLY A 77 0.97 18.89 4.63
N TYR A 78 1.07 17.87 3.77
CA TYR A 78 0.15 16.73 3.80
C TYR A 78 0.50 15.79 4.97
N ASP A 79 -0.53 15.29 5.67
CA ASP A 79 -0.41 14.09 6.51
C ASP A 79 -0.26 12.85 5.60
N SER A 80 0.99 12.56 5.20
CA SER A 80 1.33 11.52 4.22
C SER A 80 1.88 10.25 4.87
N LEU A 81 1.25 9.11 4.58
CA LEU A 81 1.73 7.78 4.99
C LEU A 81 2.55 7.10 3.88
N HIS A 82 3.69 6.51 4.24
CA HIS A 82 4.57 5.79 3.32
C HIS A 82 4.66 4.32 3.67
N TRP A 83 4.05 3.45 2.87
CA TRP A 83 4.00 1.97 2.93
C TRP A 83 3.63 1.29 4.27
N THR A 84 3.88 1.93 5.42
CA THR A 84 3.50 1.53 6.76
C THR A 84 2.85 2.67 7.52
N HIS A 85 2.02 2.30 8.49
CA HIS A 85 1.58 3.18 9.56
C HIS A 85 2.50 2.98 10.78
N ARG A 86 3.04 4.10 11.30
CA ARG A 86 3.95 4.17 12.47
C ARG A 86 5.16 3.23 12.37
N GLY A 87 5.66 2.97 11.15
CA GLY A 87 6.80 2.09 10.90
C GLY A 87 6.58 0.61 11.23
N GLN A 88 5.36 0.22 11.60
CA GLN A 88 5.07 -1.11 12.14
C GLN A 88 4.06 -1.87 11.30
N ARG A 89 3.00 -1.25 10.78
CA ARG A 89 1.90 -1.95 10.11
C ARG A 89 1.88 -1.63 8.63
N VAL A 90 1.88 -2.66 7.77
CA VAL A 90 1.75 -2.47 6.31
C VAL A 90 0.44 -1.74 6.03
N LEU A 91 0.52 -0.66 5.26
CA LEU A 91 -0.59 0.27 5.04
C LEU A 91 -1.80 -0.42 4.39
N GLY A 92 -3.01 0.01 4.75
CA GLY A 92 -4.23 -0.63 4.28
C GLY A 92 -5.50 0.14 4.59
N TRP A 93 -6.59 -0.61 4.70
CA TRP A 93 -7.82 -0.12 5.27
C TRP A 93 -7.83 -0.37 6.78
N PRO A 94 -8.25 0.62 7.60
CA PRO A 94 -8.88 1.89 7.22
C PRO A 94 -7.90 3.05 7.05
N GLU A 95 -6.59 2.81 7.00
CA GLU A 95 -5.56 3.85 7.00
C GLU A 95 -5.72 4.89 5.89
N PHE A 96 -6.19 4.49 4.70
CA PHE A 96 -6.48 5.42 3.60
C PHE A 96 -7.60 6.44 3.87
N PHE A 97 -8.50 6.18 4.83
CA PHE A 97 -9.58 7.13 5.10
C PHE A 97 -9.08 8.40 5.78
N TYR A 98 -8.12 8.27 6.68
CA TYR A 98 -7.67 9.39 7.51
C TYR A 98 -6.43 10.08 6.94
N ALA A 99 -5.51 9.36 6.29
CA ALA A 99 -4.33 9.97 5.68
C ALA A 99 -4.73 10.96 4.57
N GLU A 100 -4.06 12.10 4.46
CA GLU A 100 -4.29 13.07 3.38
C GLU A 100 -3.56 12.67 2.10
N ALA A 101 -2.43 11.99 2.28
CA ALA A 101 -1.72 11.33 1.21
C ALA A 101 -1.21 9.94 1.62
N ALA A 102 -1.02 9.07 0.63
CA ALA A 102 -0.44 7.75 0.85
C ALA A 102 0.41 7.33 -0.35
N THR A 103 1.53 6.65 -0.10
CA THR A 103 2.51 6.30 -1.14
C THR A 103 3.05 4.87 -1.02
N ASP A 104 3.64 4.40 -2.12
CA ASP A 104 4.32 3.10 -2.31
C ASP A 104 3.38 1.91 -2.58
N THR A 105 3.92 0.69 -2.50
CA THR A 105 3.31 -0.56 -2.95
C THR A 105 1.92 -0.86 -2.39
N PRO A 106 1.53 -0.46 -1.15
CA PRO A 106 0.14 -0.60 -0.73
C PRO A 106 -0.83 0.21 -1.57
N CYS A 107 -0.41 1.37 -2.09
CA CYS A 107 -1.20 2.16 -3.04
C CYS A 107 -1.10 1.58 -4.45
N SER A 108 0.08 1.16 -4.89
CA SER A 108 0.30 0.53 -6.20
C SER A 108 -0.55 -0.72 -6.42
N ALA A 109 -0.71 -1.57 -5.40
CA ALA A 109 -1.45 -2.82 -5.56
C ALA A 109 -2.95 -2.62 -5.84
N GLN A 110 -3.52 -1.48 -5.42
CA GLN A 110 -4.97 -1.26 -5.38
C GLN A 110 -5.39 0.13 -5.89
N PHE A 111 -4.60 0.77 -6.75
CA PHE A 111 -4.86 2.14 -7.18
C PHE A 111 -6.21 2.31 -7.87
N GLU A 112 -6.74 1.27 -8.53
CA GLU A 112 -8.07 1.30 -9.15
C GLU A 112 -9.16 1.42 -8.07
N ALA A 113 -9.07 0.61 -7.01
CA ALA A 113 -10.00 0.68 -5.89
C ALA A 113 -9.93 2.04 -5.18
N LEU A 114 -8.72 2.60 -5.02
CA LEU A 114 -8.53 3.94 -4.46
C LEU A 114 -9.12 5.02 -5.36
N TYR A 115 -8.95 4.93 -6.68
CA TYR A 115 -9.50 5.87 -7.66
C TYR A 115 -11.01 5.96 -7.60
N HIS A 116 -11.69 4.81 -7.47
CA HIS A 116 -13.14 4.71 -7.37
C HIS A 116 -13.67 5.06 -5.97
N THR A 117 -12.90 4.81 -4.91
CA THR A 117 -13.34 5.11 -3.54
C THR A 117 -13.23 6.59 -3.21
N PHE A 118 -12.14 7.25 -3.62
CA PHE A 118 -11.88 8.65 -3.29
C PHE A 118 -12.05 9.54 -4.52
N GLU A 119 -13.28 9.99 -4.75
CA GLU A 119 -13.63 10.95 -5.80
C GLU A 119 -12.70 12.18 -5.76
N HIS A 120 -12.36 12.71 -6.93
CA HIS A 120 -11.48 13.88 -7.11
C HIS A 120 -10.04 13.76 -6.58
N SER A 121 -9.63 12.61 -6.04
CA SER A 121 -8.23 12.39 -5.63
C SER A 121 -7.26 12.44 -6.79
N LYS A 122 -6.03 12.83 -6.51
CA LYS A 122 -4.90 12.92 -7.45
C LYS A 122 -3.98 11.71 -7.29
N PHE A 123 -3.47 11.21 -8.41
CA PHE A 123 -2.62 10.02 -8.50
C PHE A 123 -1.31 10.38 -9.16
N ILE A 124 -0.20 10.06 -8.49
CA ILE A 124 1.15 10.34 -8.94
C ILE A 124 1.84 9.00 -9.18
N TYR A 125 2.13 8.71 -10.45
CA TYR A 125 2.84 7.52 -10.87
C TYR A 125 4.33 7.83 -11.03
N THR A 126 5.13 7.38 -10.07
CA THR A 126 6.59 7.52 -10.12
C THR A 126 7.21 6.40 -10.96
N VAL A 127 8.05 6.77 -11.92
CA VAL A 127 8.73 5.87 -12.87
C VAL A 127 10.23 6.00 -12.73
N ARG A 128 10.96 4.99 -13.25
CA ARG A 128 12.43 4.99 -13.34
C ARG A 128 12.84 4.23 -14.59
N ASP A 129 14.02 4.56 -15.12
CA ASP A 129 14.66 3.73 -16.16
C ASP A 129 14.74 2.27 -15.71
N ILE A 130 14.44 1.35 -16.63
CA ILE A 130 14.21 -0.06 -16.30
C ILE A 130 15.47 -0.77 -15.84
N GLU A 131 16.63 -0.48 -16.44
CA GLU A 131 17.90 -1.11 -16.04
C GLU A 131 18.31 -0.65 -14.65
N ASN A 132 18.23 0.66 -14.41
CA ASN A 132 18.50 1.24 -13.11
C ASN A 132 17.51 0.77 -12.03
N TRP A 133 16.23 0.59 -12.39
CA TRP A 133 15.23 0.05 -11.48
C TRP A 133 15.49 -1.42 -11.15
N LYS A 134 15.81 -2.26 -12.15
CA LYS A 134 16.15 -3.68 -11.94
C LYS A 134 17.33 -3.85 -10.98
N ALA A 135 18.40 -3.08 -11.15
CA ALA A 135 19.52 -3.11 -10.21
C ALA A 135 19.08 -2.75 -8.78
N SER A 136 18.29 -1.68 -8.65
CA SER A 136 17.86 -1.17 -7.36
C SER A 136 16.85 -2.06 -6.62
N ILE A 137 15.93 -2.72 -7.35
CA ILE A 137 14.93 -3.60 -6.75
C ILE A 137 15.52 -4.94 -6.32
N ARG A 138 16.50 -5.47 -7.08
CA ARG A 138 17.27 -6.67 -6.70
C ARG A 138 18.05 -6.44 -5.41
N GLU A 139 18.72 -5.29 -5.29
CA GLU A 139 19.42 -4.91 -4.06
C GLU A 139 18.45 -4.74 -2.89
N HIS A 140 17.30 -4.08 -3.13
CA HIS A 140 16.30 -3.80 -2.10
C HIS A 140 15.73 -5.07 -1.44
N PHE A 141 15.36 -6.06 -2.25
CA PHE A 141 14.83 -7.33 -1.74
C PHE A 141 15.91 -8.41 -1.56
N GLY A 142 17.12 -8.20 -2.05
CA GLY A 142 18.17 -9.23 -2.06
C GLY A 142 17.77 -10.49 -2.83
N MET A 143 17.02 -10.34 -3.92
CA MET A 143 16.44 -11.41 -4.75
C MET A 143 16.83 -11.21 -6.22
N GLY A 144 17.20 -12.29 -6.91
CA GLY A 144 17.52 -12.28 -8.34
C GLY A 144 16.28 -12.19 -9.22
N SER A 145 15.19 -12.84 -8.81
CA SER A 145 13.88 -12.87 -9.48
C SER A 145 12.73 -12.62 -8.50
N PRO A 146 11.62 -11.98 -8.94
CA PRO A 146 10.43 -11.84 -8.11
C PRO A 146 9.74 -13.19 -7.79
N ARG A 147 10.03 -14.29 -8.50
CA ARG A 147 9.49 -15.62 -8.16
C ARG A 147 9.95 -16.12 -6.79
N GLU A 148 11.12 -15.68 -6.33
CA GLU A 148 11.68 -16.02 -5.01
C GLU A 148 10.76 -15.60 -3.86
N PHE A 149 9.83 -14.65 -4.09
CA PHE A 149 8.79 -14.33 -3.10
C PHE A 149 7.89 -15.52 -2.77
N ARG A 150 7.57 -16.38 -3.74
CA ARG A 150 6.71 -17.54 -3.49
C ARG A 150 7.45 -18.61 -2.70
N GLU A 151 8.73 -18.82 -2.99
CA GLU A 151 9.61 -19.69 -2.20
C GLU A 151 9.68 -19.18 -0.75
N LEU A 152 9.93 -17.88 -0.59
CA LEU A 152 9.94 -17.20 0.70
C LEU A 152 8.67 -17.48 1.54
N TRP A 153 7.47 -17.46 0.96
CA TRP A 153 6.24 -17.70 1.71
C TRP A 153 5.91 -19.19 1.91
N THR A 154 6.59 -20.10 1.22
CA THR A 154 6.48 -21.54 1.53
C THR A 154 7.34 -21.94 2.73
N GLU A 155 8.33 -21.12 3.08
CA GLU A 155 9.24 -21.40 4.17
C GLU A 155 8.60 -21.20 5.53
N LYS A 156 8.72 -22.21 6.39
CA LYS A 156 8.21 -22.17 7.77
C LYS A 156 8.76 -20.96 8.52
N ARG A 157 10.06 -20.68 8.35
CA ARG A 157 10.76 -19.54 8.97
C ARG A 157 10.09 -18.20 8.69
N PHE A 158 9.53 -17.98 7.50
CA PHE A 158 8.87 -16.71 7.18
C PHE A 158 7.63 -16.45 8.07
N TRP A 159 6.93 -17.53 8.42
CA TRP A 159 5.70 -17.51 9.23
C TRP A 159 5.94 -17.66 10.73
N GLU A 160 7.08 -18.20 11.14
CA GLU A 160 7.44 -18.37 12.55
C GLU A 160 7.42 -17.04 13.32
N GLY A 161 6.83 -17.07 14.51
CA GLY A 161 6.69 -15.89 15.38
C GLY A 161 5.69 -14.83 14.90
N ASN A 162 4.99 -15.04 13.78
CA ASN A 162 3.95 -14.14 13.32
C ASN A 162 2.62 -14.45 14.01
N PHE A 163 2.32 -13.71 15.07
CA PHE A 163 1.01 -13.77 15.74
C PHE A 163 0.38 -12.37 15.78
N GLY A 164 -0.95 -12.30 15.89
CA GLY A 164 -1.70 -11.04 15.94
C GLY A 164 -1.44 -10.14 14.73
N TRP A 165 -1.11 -8.87 14.96
CA TRP A 165 -0.87 -7.88 13.89
C TRP A 165 0.36 -8.20 13.01
N ARG A 166 1.34 -8.96 13.51
CA ARG A 166 2.52 -9.39 12.72
C ARG A 166 2.13 -10.41 11.65
N TRP A 167 1.18 -11.29 11.95
CA TRP A 167 0.58 -12.20 10.97
C TRP A 167 -0.16 -11.42 9.89
N TYR A 168 -0.98 -10.45 10.29
CA TYR A 168 -1.68 -9.58 9.35
C TYR A 168 -0.72 -8.86 8.40
N ASN A 169 0.37 -8.28 8.92
CA ASN A 169 1.39 -7.66 8.09
C ASN A 169 2.00 -8.63 7.09
N SER A 170 2.32 -9.85 7.53
CA SER A 170 2.95 -10.85 6.68
C SER A 170 2.01 -11.26 5.55
N LEU A 171 0.73 -11.49 5.85
CA LEU A 171 -0.30 -11.74 4.84
C LEU A 171 -0.45 -10.56 3.86
N ARG A 172 -0.53 -9.33 4.36
CA ARG A 172 -0.69 -8.13 3.51
C ARG A 172 0.51 -7.92 2.61
N TRP A 173 1.71 -8.10 3.15
CA TRP A 173 2.96 -8.03 2.39
C TRP A 173 3.00 -9.07 1.27
N THR A 174 2.66 -10.33 1.59
CA THR A 174 2.47 -11.41 0.60
C THR A 174 1.48 -11.03 -0.49
N GLN A 175 0.28 -10.55 -0.14
CA GLN A 175 -0.74 -10.17 -1.12
C GLN A 175 -0.29 -9.04 -2.05
N ILE A 176 0.36 -8.01 -1.49
CA ILE A 176 0.86 -6.87 -2.27
C ILE A 176 1.92 -7.33 -3.27
N HIS A 177 2.90 -8.11 -2.82
CA HIS A 177 3.98 -8.57 -3.71
C HIS A 177 3.55 -9.68 -4.66
N GLU A 178 2.56 -10.49 -4.30
CA GLU A 178 1.93 -11.42 -5.25
C GLU A 178 1.24 -10.65 -6.38
N CYS A 179 0.50 -9.58 -6.05
CA CYS A 179 -0.19 -8.74 -7.01
C CYS A 179 0.77 -7.96 -7.94
N LEU A 180 1.90 -7.50 -7.42
CA LEU A 180 2.81 -6.60 -8.14
C LEU A 180 3.99 -7.32 -8.82
N TYR A 181 4.48 -8.41 -8.24
CA TYR A 181 5.80 -8.97 -8.59
C TYR A 181 5.79 -10.48 -8.80
N ALA A 182 5.34 -11.26 -7.81
CA ALA A 182 5.66 -12.68 -7.71
C ALA A 182 4.99 -13.58 -8.77
N GLN A 183 4.04 -13.04 -9.53
CA GLN A 183 3.42 -13.70 -10.68
C GLN A 183 4.30 -13.71 -11.93
N HIS A 184 5.38 -12.93 -11.93
CA HIS A 184 6.24 -12.73 -13.10
C HIS A 184 7.56 -13.49 -12.97
N ASP A 185 8.11 -13.92 -14.11
CA ASP A 185 9.42 -14.60 -14.18
C ASP A 185 10.60 -13.70 -13.84
N THR A 186 10.51 -12.43 -14.21
CA THR A 186 11.63 -11.48 -14.14
C THR A 186 11.15 -10.15 -13.58
N TRP A 187 12.07 -9.39 -12.99
CA TRP A 187 11.79 -8.02 -12.56
C TRP A 187 11.34 -7.14 -13.73
N GLU A 188 11.93 -7.33 -14.91
CA GLU A 188 11.54 -6.62 -16.14
C GLU A 188 10.07 -6.82 -16.50
N THR A 189 9.63 -8.08 -16.54
CA THR A 189 8.25 -8.41 -16.89
C THR A 189 7.27 -7.92 -15.83
N ALA A 190 7.66 -7.92 -14.55
CA ALA A 190 6.86 -7.32 -13.48
C ALA A 190 6.70 -5.80 -13.65
N TYR A 191 7.79 -5.08 -13.93
CA TYR A 191 7.76 -3.64 -14.16
C TYR A 191 6.87 -3.27 -15.35
N GLN A 192 7.10 -3.93 -16.49
CA GLN A 192 6.36 -3.69 -17.73
C GLN A 192 4.86 -4.01 -17.57
N ALA A 193 4.52 -5.09 -16.86
CA ALA A 193 3.14 -5.44 -16.57
C ALA A 193 2.46 -4.36 -15.73
N PHE A 194 3.13 -3.84 -14.70
CA PHE A 194 2.60 -2.77 -13.86
C PHE A 194 2.49 -1.43 -14.61
N ASP A 195 3.51 -1.02 -15.38
CA ASP A 195 3.46 0.20 -16.19
C ASP A 195 2.29 0.14 -17.18
N LYS A 196 2.12 -0.98 -17.88
CA LYS A 196 0.98 -1.21 -18.77
C LYS A 196 -0.36 -1.14 -18.03
N ARG A 197 -0.47 -1.73 -16.84
CA ARG A 197 -1.68 -1.71 -16.00
C ARG A 197 -2.07 -0.28 -15.63
N VAL A 198 -1.12 0.51 -15.12
CA VAL A 198 -1.36 1.91 -14.74
C VAL A 198 -1.74 2.76 -15.96
N ARG A 199 -0.95 2.71 -17.03
CA ARG A 199 -1.20 3.52 -18.23
C ARG A 199 -2.56 3.21 -18.84
N ARG A 200 -2.90 1.92 -18.97
CA ARG A 200 -4.19 1.53 -19.53
C ARG A 200 -5.37 1.95 -18.66
N PHE A 201 -5.23 1.94 -17.34
CA PHE A 201 -6.31 2.38 -16.47
C PHE A 201 -6.57 3.89 -16.54
N PHE A 202 -5.51 4.69 -16.70
CA PHE A 202 -5.58 6.15 -16.73
C PHE A 202 -5.72 6.75 -18.13
N GLU A 203 -5.65 5.94 -19.20
CA GLU A 203 -5.72 6.37 -20.61
C GLU A 203 -6.96 7.22 -20.92
N ASP A 204 -8.11 6.86 -20.35
CA ASP A 204 -9.42 7.52 -20.53
C ASP A 204 -9.83 8.37 -19.31
N LYS A 205 -8.91 8.61 -18.36
CA LYS A 205 -9.21 9.34 -17.11
C LYS A 205 -8.74 10.79 -17.20
N PRO A 206 -9.36 11.71 -16.43
CA PRO A 206 -8.97 13.12 -16.48
C PRO A 206 -7.51 13.33 -16.09
N SER A 207 -6.73 13.97 -16.96
CA SER A 207 -5.30 14.28 -16.72
C SER A 207 -5.07 15.09 -15.43
N ARG A 208 -6.03 15.93 -15.02
CA ARG A 208 -6.01 16.64 -13.73
C ARG A 208 -5.95 15.73 -12.49
N ARG A 209 -6.19 14.42 -12.64
CA ARG A 209 -6.11 13.41 -11.57
C ARG A 209 -4.90 12.50 -11.71
N PHE A 210 -4.08 12.62 -12.75
CA PHE A 210 -2.98 11.71 -13.02
C PHE A 210 -1.71 12.44 -13.46
N LEU A 211 -0.62 12.22 -12.73
CA LEU A 211 0.70 12.76 -13.04
C LEU A 211 1.73 11.63 -13.11
N VAL A 212 2.58 11.65 -14.14
CA VAL A 212 3.75 10.76 -14.22
C VAL A 212 5.01 11.54 -13.85
N MET A 213 5.81 11.02 -12.92
CA MET A 213 7.06 11.65 -12.49
C MET A 213 8.25 10.69 -12.56
N ASN A 214 9.33 11.09 -13.20
CA ASN A 214 10.64 10.44 -13.15
C ASN A 214 11.54 11.19 -12.13
N ILE A 215 11.27 10.99 -10.84
CA ILE A 215 12.04 11.63 -9.76
C ILE A 215 13.54 11.29 -9.84
N PRO A 216 13.95 10.02 -10.06
CA PRO A 216 15.37 9.70 -10.26
C PRO A 216 15.99 10.37 -11.49
N GLY A 217 15.17 10.74 -12.49
CA GLY A 217 15.59 11.45 -13.69
C GLY A 217 15.52 12.98 -13.59
N GLY A 218 15.17 13.53 -12.42
CA GLY A 218 15.22 14.97 -12.16
C GLY A 218 13.88 15.69 -12.03
N ASP A 219 12.73 15.01 -12.21
CA ASP A 219 11.43 15.64 -11.95
C ASP A 219 11.31 16.03 -10.47
N GLY A 220 10.89 17.27 -10.17
CA GLY A 220 10.82 17.79 -8.80
C GLY A 220 9.61 18.70 -8.56
N TRP A 221 9.85 19.81 -7.84
CA TRP A 221 8.80 20.75 -7.43
C TRP A 221 8.07 21.41 -8.60
N ASP A 222 8.81 21.75 -9.65
CA ASP A 222 8.33 22.34 -10.90
C ASP A 222 7.20 21.53 -11.55
N LYS A 223 7.24 20.20 -11.40
CA LYS A 223 6.22 19.30 -11.91
C LYS A 223 5.15 18.95 -10.87
N LEU A 224 5.54 18.78 -9.61
CA LEU A 224 4.64 18.36 -8.54
C LEU A 224 3.69 19.46 -8.10
N CYS A 225 4.21 20.67 -7.82
CA CYS A 225 3.45 21.75 -7.21
C CYS A 225 2.29 22.25 -8.10
N PRO A 226 2.48 22.49 -9.42
CA PRO A 226 1.36 22.88 -10.29
C PRO A 226 0.26 21.82 -10.36
N PHE A 227 0.64 20.54 -10.40
CA PHE A 227 -0.32 19.44 -10.40
C PHE A 227 -1.12 19.39 -9.08
N LEU A 228 -0.49 19.67 -7.95
CA LEU A 228 -1.15 19.71 -6.65
C LEU A 228 -1.87 21.03 -6.35
N SER A 229 -1.60 22.08 -7.13
CA SER A 229 -2.06 23.45 -6.88
C SER A 229 -1.49 24.01 -5.57
N GLN A 230 -0.18 23.78 -5.37
CA GLN A 230 0.60 24.24 -4.21
C GLN A 230 1.69 25.21 -4.68
N ASP A 231 2.17 26.06 -3.77
CA ASP A 231 3.35 26.90 -4.03
C ASP A 231 4.62 26.06 -4.02
N VAL A 232 5.64 26.49 -4.77
CA VAL A 232 6.96 25.85 -4.77
C VAL A 232 7.71 26.24 -3.50
N PRO A 233 8.12 25.28 -2.65
CA PRO A 233 8.93 25.58 -1.46
C PRO A 233 10.30 26.15 -1.83
N ASN A 234 10.83 27.05 -1.00
CA ASN A 234 12.19 27.59 -1.17
C ASN A 234 13.26 26.63 -0.61
N GLU A 235 13.30 25.41 -1.14
CA GLU A 235 14.23 24.35 -0.74
C GLU A 235 14.37 23.29 -1.85
N PRO A 236 15.50 22.54 -1.90
CA PRO A 236 15.68 21.50 -2.89
C PRO A 236 14.66 20.36 -2.72
N PHE A 237 14.28 19.75 -3.84
CA PHE A 237 13.41 18.58 -3.83
C PHE A 237 14.06 17.43 -3.04
N PRO A 238 13.31 16.71 -2.19
CA PRO A 238 13.88 15.67 -1.36
C PRO A 238 14.39 14.47 -2.18
N HIS A 239 15.61 14.04 -1.89
CA HIS A 239 16.21 12.81 -2.42
C HIS A 239 16.27 11.75 -1.31
N GLY A 240 15.09 11.30 -0.87
CA GLY A 240 14.92 10.26 0.14
C GLY A 240 15.19 8.86 -0.44
N GLY A 241 16.25 8.21 0.05
CA GLY A 241 16.64 6.87 -0.43
C GLY A 241 17.33 5.96 0.59
N LYS A 242 17.47 6.38 1.86
CA LYS A 242 18.22 5.61 2.87
C LYS A 242 17.35 4.89 3.91
N THR A 243 16.02 5.06 3.89
CA THR A 243 15.15 4.29 4.79
C THR A 243 14.93 2.91 4.18
N LYS A 244 15.72 1.91 4.62
CA LYS A 244 15.41 0.51 4.34
C LYS A 244 14.02 0.23 4.92
N GLY A 245 13.09 -0.27 4.11
CA GLY A 245 11.78 -0.72 4.59
C GLY A 245 12.00 -1.79 5.63
N VAL A 246 11.88 -1.43 6.92
CA VAL A 246 12.33 -2.30 8.03
C VAL A 246 11.59 -3.64 8.00
N ILE A 247 10.27 -3.64 7.77
CA ILE A 247 9.50 -4.89 7.67
C ILE A 247 9.87 -5.67 6.39
N GLU A 248 9.99 -5.01 5.23
CA GLU A 248 10.32 -5.69 3.97
C GLU A 248 11.67 -6.40 4.06
N THR A 249 12.69 -5.67 4.53
CA THR A 249 14.05 -6.21 4.69
C THR A 249 14.16 -7.24 5.81
N ASN A 250 13.44 -7.05 6.93
CA ASN A 250 13.42 -8.04 8.00
C ASN A 250 12.79 -9.37 7.55
N LYS A 251 11.78 -9.33 6.68
CA LYS A 251 11.16 -10.56 6.17
C LYS A 251 12.10 -11.36 5.26
N VAL A 252 12.85 -10.67 4.41
CA VAL A 252 13.90 -11.31 3.61
C VAL A 252 15.00 -11.89 4.52
N LYS A 253 15.47 -11.13 5.52
CA LYS A 253 16.49 -11.61 6.47
C LYS A 253 16.04 -12.81 7.29
N GLN A 254 14.79 -12.80 7.76
CA GLN A 254 14.17 -13.90 8.50
C GLN A 254 14.22 -15.22 7.69
N TYR A 255 13.99 -15.13 6.39
CA TYR A 255 14.12 -16.27 5.49
C TYR A 255 15.56 -16.76 5.32
N LYS A 256 16.50 -15.84 5.10
CA LYS A 256 17.92 -16.16 4.96
C LYS A 256 18.58 -16.61 6.27
N GLY A 257 17.89 -16.50 7.41
CA GLY A 257 18.44 -16.81 8.73
C GLY A 257 19.45 -15.75 9.21
N GLU A 258 19.35 -14.52 8.70
CA GLU A 258 20.24 -13.38 8.98
C GLU A 258 19.68 -12.47 10.10
N GLY A 259 18.89 -13.03 11.01
CA GLY A 259 18.07 -12.31 12.00
C GLY A 259 18.63 -12.33 13.40
#